data_AF-A0A2G9U2J1-F1
#
_entry.id   AF-A0A2G9U2J1-F1
#
_cell.length_a   1.000
_cell.length_b   1.000
_cell.length_c   1.000
_cell.angle_alpha   90.00
_cell.angle_beta   90.00
_cell.angle_gamma   90.00
#
_symmetry.space_group_name_H-M   'P 1'
#
loop_
_entity.id
_entity.type
_entity.pdbx_description
1 polymer ?
#
loop_
_entity_poly.entity_id
_entity_poly.type
_entity_poly.pdbx_seq_one_letter_code
_entity_poly.pdbx_strand_id
1 'polypeptide(L)'
;MPLGLFGSSSKPQPLTSIDSGGYKEKKEVLEKDGRGTVLRLEKNTVTIEKKLAEGGFAIVYLVTDKNNRKYALKRQFINDDNKQVDACRREFQIISSLKGHKNIVSYVDHILAKNKSGIYDYMLLTAYYKIPTFTSGSVGTEMSAVDKL
;
A
#
# COMPACT_ATOMS: atom_id res chain seq x y z
N MET A 1 -57.11 -43.31 12.17
CA MET A 1 -55.68 -43.16 12.48
C MET A 1 -55.26 -41.74 12.09
N PRO A 2 -54.52 -41.01 12.94
CA PRO A 2 -54.54 -39.54 13.01
C PRO A 2 -53.30 -38.87 12.36
N LEU A 3 -53.05 -37.61 12.75
CA LEU A 3 -51.92 -36.68 12.49
C LEU A 3 -52.26 -35.66 11.38
N GLY A 4 -52.65 -34.40 11.61
CA GLY A 4 -52.30 -33.46 12.69
C GLY A 4 -50.90 -32.92 12.45
N LEU A 5 -50.73 -31.65 12.05
CA LEU A 5 -49.68 -30.73 12.55
C LEU A 5 -49.53 -29.39 11.78
N PHE A 6 -49.59 -28.31 12.58
CA PHE A 6 -48.91 -27.00 12.50
C PHE A 6 -49.14 -26.12 11.24
N GLY A 7 -49.27 -24.80 11.34
CA GLY A 7 -49.00 -23.89 12.43
C GLY A 7 -48.23 -22.66 11.91
N SER A 8 -48.78 -21.49 12.20
CA SER A 8 -48.15 -20.17 12.29
C SER A 8 -47.49 -19.49 11.08
N SER A 9 -47.93 -18.25 10.92
CA SER A 9 -47.28 -17.10 10.30
C SER A 9 -45.77 -17.00 10.47
N SER A 10 -45.10 -16.57 9.40
CA SER A 10 -43.90 -15.74 9.53
C SER A 10 -43.79 -14.80 8.32
N LYS A 11 -43.87 -13.50 8.62
CA LYS A 11 -43.54 -12.38 7.72
C LYS A 11 -42.18 -12.61 7.04
N PRO A 12 -41.98 -12.15 5.79
CA PRO A 12 -40.65 -12.03 5.23
C PRO A 12 -39.86 -10.97 6.00
N GLN A 13 -38.73 -11.36 6.59
CA GLN A 13 -37.70 -10.43 7.07
C GLN A 13 -36.71 -10.15 5.93
N PRO A 14 -36.32 -8.90 5.69
CA PRO A 14 -35.29 -8.58 4.72
C PRO A 14 -33.91 -8.96 5.27
N LEU A 15 -33.16 -9.74 4.48
CA LEU A 15 -31.76 -10.04 4.76
C LEU A 15 -30.94 -8.75 4.70
N THR A 16 -30.33 -8.38 5.83
CA THR A 16 -29.28 -7.38 5.91
C THR A 16 -27.99 -7.98 5.34
N SER A 17 -27.77 -7.84 4.03
CA SER A 17 -26.45 -8.09 3.45
C SER A 17 -25.60 -6.83 3.61
N ILE A 18 -24.85 -6.83 4.72
CA ILE A 18 -23.46 -6.36 4.86
C ILE A 18 -23.02 -5.45 3.71
N ASP A 19 -22.98 -4.15 3.99
CA ASP A 19 -22.37 -3.12 3.15
C ASP A 19 -20.92 -3.52 2.87
N SER A 20 -20.71 -4.13 1.71
CA SER A 20 -19.38 -4.35 1.15
C SER A 20 -18.90 -2.97 0.74
N GLY A 21 -18.28 -2.31 1.72
CA GLY A 21 -17.76 -0.95 1.63
C GLY A 21 -17.18 -0.72 0.25
N GLY A 22 -17.94 0.02 -0.55
CA GLY A 22 -17.54 0.45 -1.87
C GLY A 22 -16.24 1.22 -1.71
N TYR A 23 -15.12 0.62 -2.11
CA TYR A 23 -13.95 1.37 -2.48
C TYR A 23 -14.39 2.24 -3.65
N LYS A 24 -14.74 3.49 -3.33
CA LYS A 24 -15.08 4.51 -4.31
C LYS A 24 -13.84 4.68 -5.19
N GLU A 25 -13.94 4.10 -6.37
CA GLU A 25 -13.08 4.39 -7.51
C GLU A 25 -13.35 5.85 -7.90
N LYS A 26 -12.63 6.76 -7.23
CA LYS A 26 -12.48 8.12 -7.72
C LYS A 26 -11.34 8.12 -8.74
N LYS A 27 -11.72 8.19 -10.02
CA LYS A 27 -10.91 8.84 -11.04
C LYS A 27 -10.66 10.27 -10.60
N GLU A 28 -9.45 10.57 -10.11
CA GLU A 28 -8.93 11.93 -10.13
C GLU A 28 -7.58 11.89 -10.86
N VAL A 29 -7.60 12.51 -12.03
CA VAL A 29 -6.48 12.73 -12.93
C VAL A 29 -5.47 13.67 -12.22
N LEU A 30 -4.22 13.20 -12.17
CA LEU A 30 -2.95 13.92 -12.21
C LEU A 30 -2.91 15.39 -11.73
N GLU A 31 -2.13 15.57 -10.65
CA GLU A 31 -1.35 16.76 -10.22
C GLU A 31 -1.62 17.23 -8.77
N LYS A 32 -1.24 16.40 -7.78
CA LYS A 32 -0.92 16.91 -6.43
C LYS A 32 -0.17 15.92 -5.54
N ASP A 33 0.94 15.35 -6.02
CA ASP A 33 1.95 14.67 -5.17
C ASP A 33 1.42 13.52 -4.25
N GLY A 34 0.18 13.06 -4.46
CA GLY A 34 -0.51 12.06 -3.63
C GLY A 34 -0.73 12.46 -2.16
N ARG A 35 -0.38 13.68 -1.74
CA ARG A 35 -0.37 14.07 -0.31
C ARG A 35 -1.75 13.98 0.34
N GLY A 36 -1.79 13.41 1.53
CA GLY A 36 -3.03 13.15 2.28
C GLY A 36 -3.77 11.89 1.85
N THR A 37 -3.31 11.18 0.81
CA THR A 37 -3.92 9.91 0.39
C THR A 37 -3.65 8.83 1.41
N VAL A 38 -4.70 8.16 1.86
CA VAL A 38 -4.60 7.00 2.76
C VAL A 38 -4.47 5.73 1.95
N LEU A 39 -3.43 4.97 2.25
CA LEU A 39 -3.06 3.73 1.61
C LEU A 39 -3.17 2.58 2.61
N ARG A 40 -3.73 1.46 2.17
CA ARG A 40 -3.91 0.25 2.97
C ARG A 40 -2.99 -0.84 2.45
N LEU A 41 -2.11 -1.31 3.31
CA LEU A 41 -1.32 -2.52 3.10
C LEU A 41 -2.01 -3.71 3.79
N GLU A 42 -1.33 -4.86 3.86
CA GLU A 42 -1.85 -6.05 4.51
C GLU A 42 -2.13 -5.83 6.00
N LYS A 43 -1.22 -5.17 6.72
CA LYS A 43 -1.29 -5.00 8.18
C LYS A 43 -1.33 -3.53 8.60
N ASN A 44 -0.76 -2.65 7.79
CA ASN A 44 -0.62 -1.23 8.12
C ASN A 44 -1.54 -0.35 7.26
N THR A 45 -2.02 0.75 7.84
CA THR A 45 -2.70 1.82 7.09
C THR A 45 -1.85 3.09 7.23
N VAL A 46 -1.39 3.63 6.11
CA VAL A 46 -0.44 4.75 6.10
C VAL A 46 -0.97 5.89 5.24
N THR A 47 -0.59 7.12 5.57
CA THR A 47 -0.98 8.32 4.82
C THR A 47 0.24 8.91 4.14
N ILE A 48 0.10 9.29 2.87
CA ILE A 48 1.19 9.92 2.10
C ILE A 48 1.44 11.35 2.61
N GLU A 49 2.66 11.63 3.04
CA GLU A 49 3.09 12.99 3.43
C GLU A 49 3.68 13.77 2.26
N LYS A 50 4.54 13.14 1.46
CA LYS A 50 5.22 13.73 0.30
C LYS A 50 5.84 12.65 -0.59
N LYS A 51 6.13 12.99 -1.84
CA LYS A 51 7.00 12.17 -2.70
C LYS A 51 8.46 12.39 -2.34
N LEU A 52 9.20 11.30 -2.20
CA LEU A 52 10.65 11.29 -1.93
C LEU A 52 11.44 11.18 -3.24
N ALA A 53 11.03 10.25 -4.10
CA ALA A 53 11.68 9.98 -5.36
C ALA A 53 10.68 9.47 -6.39
N GLU A 54 11.00 9.64 -7.66
CA GLU A 54 10.27 9.10 -8.80
C GLU A 54 11.29 8.52 -9.77
N GLY A 55 11.11 7.24 -10.10
CA GLY A 55 11.88 6.57 -11.14
C GLY A 55 10.96 6.04 -12.23
N GLY A 56 11.56 5.48 -13.29
CA GLY A 56 10.79 4.94 -14.43
C GLY A 56 9.90 3.74 -14.09
N PHE A 57 10.11 3.10 -12.93
CA PHE A 57 9.38 1.89 -12.53
C PHE A 57 8.55 2.07 -11.26
N ALA A 58 8.93 2.99 -10.38
CA ALA A 58 8.31 3.12 -9.08
C ALA A 58 8.41 4.56 -8.57
N ILE A 59 7.47 4.90 -7.70
CA ILE A 59 7.48 6.15 -6.94
C ILE A 59 7.71 5.78 -5.48
N VAL A 60 8.57 6.54 -4.80
CA VAL A 60 8.79 6.36 -3.37
C VAL A 60 8.18 7.54 -2.62
N TYR A 61 7.30 7.23 -1.67
CA TYR A 61 6.64 8.21 -0.83
C TYR A 61 7.17 8.15 0.60
N LEU A 62 7.21 9.31 1.25
CA LEU A 62 7.22 9.38 2.70
C LEU A 62 5.79 9.18 3.18
N VAL A 63 5.58 8.19 4.03
CA VAL A 63 4.27 7.88 4.57
C VAL A 63 4.30 7.82 6.09
N THR A 64 3.18 8.12 6.71
CA THR A 64 3.04 8.15 8.16
C THR A 64 1.86 7.29 8.59
N ASP A 65 2.08 6.42 9.58
CA ASP A 65 1.03 5.62 10.20
C ASP A 65 0.27 6.44 11.27
N LYS A 66 -0.85 5.93 11.77
CA LYS A 66 -1.67 6.53 12.83
C LYS A 66 -0.88 6.91 14.09
N ASN A 67 0.23 6.21 14.34
CA ASN A 67 1.14 6.46 15.46
C ASN A 67 2.21 7.54 15.17
N ASN A 68 2.05 8.35 14.11
CA ASN A 68 3.03 9.34 13.66
C ASN A 68 4.43 8.76 13.36
N ARG A 69 4.51 7.46 13.08
CA ARG A 69 5.75 6.80 12.66
C ARG A 69 5.92 6.95 11.16
N LYS A 70 7.12 7.37 10.74
CA LYS A 70 7.46 7.61 9.34
C LYS A 70 8.09 6.39 8.69
N TYR A 71 7.68 6.13 7.45
CA TYR A 71 8.12 5.01 6.64
C TYR A 71 8.37 5.47 5.20
N ALA A 72 9.17 4.70 4.48
CA ALA A 72 9.30 4.83 3.04
C ALA A 72 8.38 3.79 2.39
N LEU A 73 7.60 4.24 1.41
CA LEU A 73 6.69 3.39 0.66
C LEU A 73 7.06 3.43 -0.81
N LYS A 74 7.60 2.33 -1.33
CA LYS A 74 7.79 2.15 -2.77
C LYS A 74 6.47 1.65 -3.35
N ARG A 75 5.94 2.34 -4.35
CA ARG A 75 4.73 1.98 -5.09
C ARG A 75 5.04 1.81 -6.57
N GLN A 76 4.60 0.71 -7.15
CA GLN A 76 4.85 0.35 -8.54
C GLN A 76 3.58 -0.24 -9.17
N PHE A 77 3.26 0.23 -10.37
CA PHE A 77 2.17 -0.31 -11.18
C PHE A 77 2.75 -1.23 -12.24
N ILE A 78 2.29 -2.47 -12.24
CA ILE A 78 2.83 -3.53 -13.10
C ILE A 78 1.71 -3.99 -14.02
N ASN A 79 2.00 -4.13 -15.30
CA ASN A 79 1.07 -4.77 -16.22
C ASN A 79 0.96 -6.27 -15.89
N ASP A 80 0.05 -6.98 -16.55
CA ASP A 80 -0.13 -8.44 -16.37
C ASP A 80 1.00 -9.26 -17.04
N ASP A 81 2.25 -8.88 -16.76
CA ASP A 81 3.47 -9.55 -17.20
C ASP A 81 4.05 -10.34 -16.03
N ASN A 82 3.91 -11.67 -16.12
CA ASN A 82 4.38 -12.61 -15.09
C ASN A 82 5.83 -12.36 -14.67
N LYS A 83 6.72 -11.97 -15.60
CA LYS A 83 8.14 -11.75 -15.27
C LYS A 83 8.33 -10.57 -14.32
N GLN A 84 7.55 -9.50 -14.52
CA GLN A 84 7.62 -8.31 -13.67
C GLN A 84 6.95 -8.55 -12.32
N VAL A 85 5.82 -9.26 -12.32
CA VAL A 85 5.14 -9.68 -11.09
C VAL A 85 6.07 -10.55 -10.23
N ASP A 86 6.77 -11.51 -10.83
CA ASP A 86 7.75 -12.37 -10.15
C ASP A 86 8.96 -11.58 -9.65
N ALA A 87 9.38 -10.53 -10.37
CA ALA A 87 10.44 -9.64 -9.90
C ALA A 87 10.02 -8.90 -8.62
N CYS A 88 8.82 -8.32 -8.59
CA CYS A 88 8.28 -7.67 -7.39
C CYS A 88 8.03 -8.65 -6.25
N ARG A 89 7.63 -9.90 -6.56
CA ARG A 89 7.51 -10.96 -5.55
C ARG A 89 8.84 -11.29 -4.90
N ARG A 90 9.89 -11.43 -5.71
CA ARG A 90 11.25 -11.65 -5.20
C ARG A 90 11.75 -10.48 -4.37
N GLU A 91 11.41 -9.25 -4.74
CA GLU A 91 11.84 -8.04 -4.03
C GLU A 91 11.47 -8.09 -2.54
N PHE A 92 10.19 -8.29 -2.19
CA PHE A 92 9.80 -8.36 -0.79
C PHE A 92 10.34 -9.61 -0.09
N GLN A 93 10.50 -10.74 -0.80
CA GLN A 93 11.07 -11.96 -0.23
C GLN A 93 12.53 -11.77 0.18
N ILE A 94 13.32 -11.09 -0.65
CA ILE A 94 14.72 -10.80 -0.36
C ILE A 94 14.81 -9.84 0.82
N ILE A 95 14.08 -8.73 0.77
CA ILE A 95 14.13 -7.70 1.82
C ILE A 95 13.62 -8.23 3.17
N SER A 96 12.58 -9.06 3.17
CA SER A 96 12.09 -9.72 4.39
C SER A 96 13.10 -10.72 4.96
N SER A 97 13.79 -11.49 4.12
CA SER A 97 14.81 -12.46 4.54
C SER A 97 16.06 -11.80 5.13
N LEU A 98 16.36 -10.57 4.72
CA LEU A 98 17.53 -9.79 5.16
C LEU A 98 17.23 -8.86 6.35
N LYS A 99 16.02 -8.96 6.93
CA LYS A 99 15.60 -8.14 8.06
C LYS A 99 16.53 -8.32 9.27
N GLY A 100 17.00 -7.21 9.82
CA GLY A 100 17.89 -7.18 10.99
C GLY A 100 19.34 -6.83 10.67
N HIS A 101 19.73 -6.83 9.39
CA HIS A 101 21.06 -6.41 8.99
C HIS A 101 21.21 -4.88 9.02
N LYS A 102 22.22 -4.36 9.72
CA LYS A 102 22.41 -2.90 9.98
C LYS A 102 22.52 -2.02 8.72
N ASN A 103 23.00 -2.59 7.61
CA ASN A 103 23.20 -1.88 6.34
C ASN A 103 22.07 -2.12 5.32
N ILE A 104 21.00 -2.82 5.70
CA ILE A 104 19.88 -3.13 4.82
C ILE A 104 18.63 -2.47 5.37
N VAL A 105 17.84 -1.88 4.49
CA VAL A 105 16.57 -1.24 4.85
C VAL A 105 15.67 -2.27 5.55
N SER A 106 15.12 -1.90 6.71
CA SER A 106 14.28 -2.82 7.46
C SER A 106 12.89 -2.97 6.84
N TYR A 107 12.52 -4.22 6.52
CA TYR A 107 11.19 -4.61 6.08
C TYR A 107 10.11 -4.38 7.15
N VAL A 108 8.98 -3.79 6.75
CA VAL A 108 7.80 -3.59 7.61
C VAL A 108 6.60 -4.38 7.10
N ASP A 109 6.13 -4.07 5.89
CA ASP A 109 4.91 -4.65 5.31
C ASP A 109 4.96 -4.60 3.77
N HIS A 110 4.10 -5.35 3.09
CA HIS A 110 3.93 -5.27 1.64
C HIS A 110 2.50 -5.62 1.23
N ILE A 111 2.14 -5.30 -0.01
CA ILE A 111 0.94 -5.83 -0.67
C ILE A 111 1.18 -5.88 -2.18
N LEU A 112 0.65 -6.93 -2.82
CA LEU A 112 0.60 -7.07 -4.27
C LEU A 112 -0.83 -7.40 -4.66
N ALA A 113 -1.57 -6.40 -5.13
CA ALA A 113 -2.98 -6.53 -5.45
C ALA A 113 -3.22 -6.34 -6.95
N LYS A 114 -4.08 -7.16 -7.57
CA LYS A 114 -4.48 -6.99 -8.96
C LYS A 114 -5.78 -6.18 -9.03
N ASN A 115 -5.77 -5.09 -9.79
CA ASN A 115 -6.96 -4.29 -10.03
C ASN A 115 -7.87 -4.95 -11.08
N LYS A 116 -9.14 -4.53 -11.13
CA LYS A 116 -10.13 -5.02 -12.12
C LYS A 116 -9.68 -4.80 -13.57
N SER A 117 -8.84 -3.79 -13.80
CA SER A 117 -8.24 -3.47 -15.10
C SER A 117 -7.05 -4.37 -15.49
N GLY A 118 -6.68 -5.35 -14.66
CA GLY A 118 -5.57 -6.27 -14.92
C GLY A 118 -4.18 -5.77 -14.53
N ILE A 119 -4.06 -4.54 -14.02
CA ILE A 119 -2.81 -3.95 -13.55
C ILE A 119 -2.59 -4.33 -12.08
N TYR A 120 -1.40 -4.78 -11.72
CA TYR A 120 -1.00 -4.98 -10.34
C TYR A 120 -0.53 -3.68 -9.70
N ASP A 121 -0.99 -3.42 -8.48
CA ASP A 121 -0.51 -2.37 -7.58
C ASP A 121 0.37 -3.04 -6.53
N TYR A 122 1.69 -2.85 -6.68
CA TYR A 122 2.69 -3.34 -5.74
C TYR A 122 3.12 -2.22 -4.80
N MET A 123 3.07 -2.51 -3.51
CA MET A 123 3.43 -1.57 -2.46
C MET A 123 4.36 -2.26 -1.47
N LEU A 124 5.52 -1.66 -1.21
CA LEU A 124 6.51 -2.15 -0.27
C LEU A 124 6.81 -1.08 0.77
N LEU A 125 6.52 -1.39 2.04
CA LEU A 125 6.72 -0.50 3.18
C LEU A 125 7.99 -0.88 3.93
N THR A 126 8.88 0.10 4.07
CA THR A 126 10.17 -0.06 4.74
C THR A 126 10.42 1.06 5.75
N ALA A 127 11.39 0.85 6.63
CA ALA A 127 11.86 1.90 7.53
C ALA A 127 12.34 3.13 6.73
N TYR A 128 11.97 4.32 7.20
CA TYR A 128 12.46 5.59 6.65
C TYR A 128 13.75 6.01 7.36
N TYR A 129 14.79 6.28 6.59
CA TYR A 129 16.07 6.78 7.09
C TYR A 129 16.27 8.21 6.61
N LYS A 130 16.17 9.16 7.52
CA LYS A 130 16.44 10.58 7.22
C LYS A 130 17.95 10.76 7.10
N ILE A 131 18.42 11.05 5.90
CA ILE A 131 19.81 11.46 5.69
C ILE A 131 19.90 12.94 6.08
N PRO A 132 20.83 13.33 6.97
CA PRO A 132 21.04 14.74 7.27
C PRO A 132 21.63 15.42 6.03
N THR A 133 20.82 16.22 5.35
CA THR A 133 21.31 17.12 4.31
C THR A 133 22.08 18.25 4.99
N PHE A 134 23.39 18.35 4.77
CA PHE A 134 24.16 19.55 5.09
C PHE A 134 23.76 20.63 4.08
N THR A 135 22.73 21.41 4.40
CA THR A 135 22.25 22.46 3.51
C THR A 135 23.09 23.73 3.69
N SER A 136 24.12 23.91 2.86
CA SER A 136 24.60 25.27 2.55
C SER A 136 23.67 25.83 1.47
N GLY A 137 22.77 26.73 1.86
CA GLY A 137 22.04 27.63 0.95
C GLY A 137 21.29 26.99 -0.23
N SER A 138 19.96 26.93 -0.09
CA SER A 138 18.98 26.94 -1.21
C SER A 138 18.72 25.63 -1.95
N VAL A 139 17.42 25.26 -1.96
CA VAL A 139 16.74 24.14 -2.65
C VAL A 139 16.98 22.75 -2.03
N GLY A 140 16.06 22.38 -1.14
CA GLY A 140 16.03 21.09 -0.46
C GLY A 140 15.52 19.96 -1.35
N THR A 141 16.43 19.16 -1.88
CA THR A 141 16.14 17.80 -2.33
C THR A 141 16.45 16.85 -1.17
N GLU A 142 15.42 16.41 -0.46
CA GLU A 142 15.53 15.40 0.59
C GLU A 142 15.78 14.03 -0.05
N MET A 143 17.04 13.67 -0.23
CA MET A 143 17.42 12.36 -0.74
C MET A 143 17.11 11.29 0.32
N SER A 144 16.28 10.32 -0.05
CA SER A 144 15.98 9.16 0.80
C SER A 144 16.97 8.04 0.47
N ALA A 145 17.35 7.23 1.46
CA ALA A 145 18.26 6.10 1.27
C ALA A 145 17.77 5.05 0.23
N VAL A 146 16.52 5.16 -0.22
CA VAL A 146 15.95 4.35 -1.31
C VAL A 146 16.55 4.63 -2.69
N ASP A 147 17.20 5.78 -2.90
CA ASP A 147 17.87 6.10 -4.17
C ASP A 147 19.22 5.38 -4.35
N LYS A 148 19.65 4.57 -3.35
CA LYS A 148 20.92 3.82 -3.36
C LYS A 148 20.77 2.30 -3.51
N LEU A 149 19.57 1.79 -3.81
CA LEU A 149 19.32 0.40 -4.17
C LEU A 149 18.95 0.29 -5.64
#